data_AF-A0A6L6GXL4-F1
#
_entry.id   AF-A0A6L6GXL4-F1
#
_cell.length_a   1.000
_cell.length_b   1.000
_cell.length_c   1.000
_cell.angle_alpha   90.00
_cell.angle_beta   90.00
_cell.angle_gamma   90.00
#
_symmetry.space_group_name_H-M   'P 1'
#
loop_
_entity.id
_entity.type
_entity.pdbx_description
1 polymer ?
#
loop_
_entity_poly.entity_id
_entity_poly.type
_entity_poly.pdbx_seq_one_letter_code
_entity_poly.pdbx_strand_id
1 'polypeptide(L)'
;MLRWEVGAVKGLMAAVTSFGAYLAGVVNEVTVILVFAMFLDMITGLLRAYVTKSLNSTLGMAGLIKKFAVFIILALTAAVEYFFIQIGQDTGGWIILGVTSFFLVNEGLSILENAAQLGVPIPPMLYNALEKLNKDPAGKEQMVIRDKTLDKVDKFKLIEENKMLQHQVAKKEETKDEG
;
A
#
# COMPACT_ATOMS: atom_id res chain seq x y z
N MET A 1 24.93 -21.30 10.24
CA MET A 1 23.52 -21.17 10.64
C MET A 1 22.85 -20.27 9.61
N LEU A 2 21.86 -20.80 8.88
CA LEU A 2 21.32 -20.16 7.68
C LEU A 2 20.53 -18.90 8.08
N ARG A 3 20.73 -17.78 7.36
CA ARG A 3 20.02 -16.49 7.57
C ARG A 3 18.50 -16.66 7.62
N TRP A 4 17.99 -17.69 6.94
CA TRP A 4 16.58 -18.09 6.91
C TRP A 4 16.07 -18.69 8.23
N GLU A 5 16.88 -19.44 8.97
CA GLU A 5 16.48 -20.02 10.27
C GLU A 5 16.34 -18.93 11.34
N VAL A 6 17.25 -17.95 11.33
CA VAL A 6 17.17 -16.78 12.23
C VAL A 6 15.92 -15.94 11.90
N GLY A 7 15.56 -15.83 10.62
CA GLY A 7 14.32 -15.18 10.18
C GLY A 7 13.08 -15.92 10.68
N ALA A 8 13.05 -17.24 10.56
CA ALA A 8 11.94 -18.07 11.02
C ALA A 8 11.74 -17.98 12.55
N VAL A 9 12.82 -18.07 13.33
CA VAL A 9 12.76 -17.95 14.80
C VAL A 9 12.29 -16.56 15.22
N LYS A 10 12.77 -15.49 14.57
CA LYS A 10 12.31 -14.12 14.85
C LYS A 10 10.83 -13.91 14.49
N GLY A 11 10.38 -14.47 13.36
CA GLY A 11 8.98 -14.42 12.96
C GLY A 11 8.07 -15.15 13.95
N LEU A 12 8.49 -16.30 14.44
CA LEU A 12 7.74 -17.09 15.41
C LEU A 12 7.67 -16.40 16.78
N MET A 13 8.78 -15.81 17.24
CA MET A 13 8.81 -14.97 18.45
C MET A 13 7.92 -13.74 18.32
N ALA A 14 7.92 -13.07 17.17
CA ALA A 14 7.04 -11.94 16.91
C ALA A 14 5.57 -12.37 16.95
N ALA A 15 5.21 -13.48 16.30
CA ALA A 15 3.85 -14.02 16.31
C ALA A 15 3.37 -14.37 17.73
N VAL A 16 4.22 -15.02 18.54
CA VAL A 16 3.90 -15.36 19.93
C VAL A 16 3.76 -14.11 20.80
N THR A 17 4.63 -13.10 20.61
CA THR A 17 4.57 -11.84 21.36
C THR A 17 3.32 -11.05 21.00
N SER A 18 2.97 -10.95 19.71
CA SER A 18 1.75 -10.30 19.25
C SER A 18 0.49 -11.02 19.71
N PHE A 19 0.49 -12.34 19.70
CA PHE A 19 -0.62 -13.14 20.22
C PHE A 19 -0.76 -13.00 21.75
N GLY A 20 0.36 -12.97 22.49
CA GLY A 20 0.37 -12.69 23.92
C GLY A 20 -0.15 -11.30 24.26
N ALA A 21 0.23 -10.28 23.49
CA ALA A 21 -0.28 -8.91 23.64
C ALA A 21 -1.80 -8.82 23.38
N TYR A 22 -2.31 -9.58 22.40
CA TYR A 22 -3.74 -9.70 22.15
C TYR A 22 -4.48 -10.35 23.33
N LEU A 23 -3.99 -11.48 23.85
CA LEU A 23 -4.60 -12.15 25.02
C LEU A 23 -4.52 -11.31 26.29
N ALA A 24 -3.49 -10.47 26.44
CA ALA A 24 -3.35 -9.57 27.57
C ALA A 24 -4.33 -8.36 27.52
N GLY A 25 -5.16 -8.24 26.48
CA GLY A 25 -6.08 -7.12 26.31
C GLY A 25 -5.38 -5.78 26.10
N VAL A 26 -4.08 -5.82 25.76
CA VAL A 26 -3.26 -4.62 25.53
C VAL A 26 -3.57 -4.00 24.16
N VAL A 27 -4.15 -4.79 23.25
CA VAL A 27 -4.42 -4.40 21.87
C VAL A 27 -5.93 -4.37 21.61
N ASN A 28 -6.44 -3.19 21.24
CA ASN A 28 -7.86 -3.00 20.91
C ASN A 28 -8.26 -3.80 19.67
N GLU A 29 -9.51 -4.27 19.61
CA GLU A 29 -10.05 -5.12 18.54
C GLU A 29 -9.96 -4.42 17.18
N VAL A 30 -10.24 -3.12 17.13
CA VAL A 30 -10.14 -2.31 15.91
C VAL A 30 -8.72 -2.28 15.33
N THR A 31 -7.71 -2.30 16.19
CA THR A 31 -6.29 -2.33 15.78
C THR A 31 -5.95 -3.68 15.16
N VAL A 32 -6.48 -4.78 15.72
CA VAL A 32 -6.31 -6.12 15.14
C VAL A 32 -6.94 -6.20 13.75
N ILE A 33 -8.15 -5.65 13.59
CA ILE A 33 -8.85 -5.60 12.30
C ILE A 33 -8.05 -4.77 11.28
N LEU A 34 -7.48 -3.63 11.70
CA LEU A 34 -6.62 -2.81 10.84
C LEU A 34 -5.38 -3.58 10.38
N VAL A 35 -4.66 -4.24 11.28
CA VAL A 35 -3.47 -5.03 10.91
C VAL A 35 -3.84 -6.15 9.94
N PHE A 36 -4.99 -6.81 10.15
CA PHE A 36 -5.50 -7.81 9.21
C PHE A 36 -5.83 -7.20 7.84
N ALA A 37 -6.48 -6.05 7.79
CA ALA A 37 -6.74 -5.33 6.53
C ALA A 37 -5.43 -4.94 5.81
N MET A 38 -4.41 -4.45 6.54
CA MET A 38 -3.10 -4.14 5.97
C MET A 38 -2.42 -5.37 5.35
N PHE A 39 -2.60 -6.54 5.96
CA PHE A 39 -2.10 -7.81 5.43
C PHE A 39 -2.85 -8.22 4.15
N LEU A 40 -4.17 -8.12 4.13
CA LEU A 40 -4.98 -8.37 2.93
C LEU A 40 -4.62 -7.40 1.79
N ASP A 41 -4.42 -6.13 2.10
CA ASP A 41 -3.98 -5.14 1.12
C ASP A 41 -2.62 -5.49 0.51
N MET A 42 -1.69 -5.98 1.33
CA MET A 42 -0.39 -6.45 0.83
C MET A 42 -0.54 -7.65 -0.11
N ILE A 43 -1.42 -8.61 0.21
CA ILE A 43 -1.70 -9.76 -0.66
C ILE A 43 -2.33 -9.30 -1.98
N THR A 44 -3.39 -8.48 -1.92
CA THR A 44 -4.09 -8.00 -3.12
C THR A 44 -3.20 -7.14 -4.01
N GLY A 45 -2.33 -6.31 -3.42
CA GLY A 45 -1.32 -5.54 -4.14
C GLY A 45 -0.28 -6.43 -4.83
N LEU A 46 0.14 -7.52 -4.19
CA LEU A 46 1.06 -8.49 -4.79
C LEU A 46 0.40 -9.26 -5.94
N LEU A 47 -0.85 -9.72 -5.75
CA LEU A 47 -1.62 -10.40 -6.79
C LEU A 47 -1.81 -9.50 -8.01
N ARG A 48 -2.20 -8.24 -7.78
CA ARG A 48 -2.29 -7.22 -8.83
C ARG A 48 -0.97 -7.11 -9.58
N ALA A 49 0.14 -6.87 -8.88
CA ALA A 49 1.44 -6.65 -9.51
C ALA A 49 1.94 -7.87 -10.29
N TYR A 50 1.58 -9.08 -9.85
CA TYR A 50 1.86 -10.32 -10.58
C TYR A 50 1.06 -10.39 -11.89
N VAL A 51 -0.25 -10.14 -11.85
CA VAL A 51 -1.13 -10.17 -13.03
C VAL A 51 -0.77 -9.06 -14.03
N THR A 52 -0.47 -7.86 -13.56
CA THR A 52 -0.09 -6.71 -14.40
C THR A 52 1.38 -6.75 -14.84
N LYS A 53 2.14 -7.79 -14.45
CA LYS A 53 3.59 -7.92 -14.69
C LYS A 53 4.40 -6.68 -14.28
N SER A 54 3.92 -5.94 -13.29
CA SER A 54 4.50 -4.66 -12.87
C SER A 54 5.17 -4.78 -11.49
N LEU A 55 5.97 -5.83 -11.30
CA LEU A 55 6.70 -6.06 -10.06
C LEU A 55 7.87 -5.06 -9.97
N ASN A 56 7.62 -3.92 -9.35
CA ASN A 56 8.65 -2.94 -9.03
C ASN A 56 8.89 -2.93 -7.52
N SER A 57 10.07 -3.38 -7.10
CA SER A 57 10.48 -3.44 -5.70
C SER A 57 10.50 -2.07 -5.01
N THR A 58 10.79 -1.00 -5.76
CA THR A 58 10.77 0.38 -5.25
C THR A 58 9.36 0.81 -4.89
N LEU A 59 8.36 0.44 -5.71
CA LEU A 59 6.94 0.70 -5.40
C LEU A 59 6.48 -0.12 -4.19
N GLY A 60 6.90 -1.39 -4.09
CA GLY A 60 6.60 -2.24 -2.93
C GLY A 60 7.18 -1.68 -1.62
N MET A 61 8.44 -1.23 -1.65
CA MET A 61 9.09 -0.62 -0.48
C MET A 61 8.40 0.69 -0.06
N ALA A 62 8.01 1.53 -1.02
CA ALA A 62 7.26 2.75 -0.73
C ALA A 62 5.92 2.44 -0.05
N GLY A 63 5.21 1.38 -0.48
CA GLY A 63 3.99 0.90 0.18
C GLY A 63 4.23 0.47 1.63
N LEU A 64 5.31 -0.28 1.88
CA LEU A 64 5.69 -0.70 3.24
C LEU A 64 6.05 0.48 4.15
N ILE A 65 6.76 1.50 3.63
CA ILE A 65 7.08 2.72 4.40
C ILE A 65 5.81 3.46 4.83
N LYS A 66 4.81 3.57 3.93
CA LYS A 66 3.52 4.19 4.28
C LYS A 66 2.80 3.42 5.39
N LYS A 67 2.79 2.09 5.30
CA LYS A 67 2.24 1.22 6.36
C LYS A 67 2.97 1.37 7.69
N PHE A 68 4.29 1.54 7.66
CA PHE A 68 5.07 1.86 8.85
C PHE A 68 4.68 3.20 9.48
N ALA A 69 4.41 4.23 8.66
CA ALA A 69 3.93 5.53 9.15
C ALA A 69 2.57 5.41 9.87
N VAL A 70 1.68 4.53 9.39
CA VAL A 70 0.41 4.22 10.10
C VAL A 70 0.68 3.69 11.51
N PHE A 71 1.63 2.77 11.68
CA PHE A 71 2.00 2.27 13.02
C PHE A 71 2.55 3.36 13.94
N ILE A 72 3.32 4.32 13.42
CA ILE A 72 3.80 5.47 14.20
C ILE A 72 2.61 6.30 14.69
N ILE A 73 1.63 6.56 13.81
CA ILE A 73 0.44 7.33 14.17
C ILE A 73 -0.38 6.57 15.21
N LEU A 74 -0.58 5.26 15.07
CA LEU A 74 -1.28 4.45 16.07
C LEU A 74 -0.59 4.44 17.43
N ALA A 75 0.76 4.38 17.45
CA ALA A 75 1.52 4.47 18.69
C ALA A 75 1.32 5.83 19.37
N LEU A 76 1.32 6.91 18.59
CA LEU A 76 1.01 8.25 19.09
C LEU A 76 -0.44 8.34 19.60
N THR A 77 -1.41 7.80 18.86
CA THR A 77 -2.82 7.76 19.27
C THR A 77 -3.01 7.01 20.58
N ALA A 78 -2.35 5.87 20.76
CA ALA A 78 -2.39 5.11 22.01
C ALA A 78 -1.75 5.89 23.17
N ALA A 79 -0.64 6.60 22.92
CA ALA A 79 -0.02 7.46 23.93
C ALA A 79 -0.93 8.64 24.33
N VAL A 80 -1.65 9.22 23.37
CA VAL A 80 -2.64 10.28 23.62
C VAL A 80 -3.81 9.75 24.45
N GLU A 81 -4.41 8.62 24.07
CA GLU A 81 -5.47 7.97 24.84
C GLU A 81 -5.02 7.70 26.28
N TYR A 82 -3.82 7.14 26.45
CA TYR A 82 -3.24 6.90 27.77
C TYR A 82 -3.09 8.19 28.57
N PHE A 83 -2.59 9.27 27.95
CA PHE A 83 -2.46 10.58 28.61
C PHE A 83 -3.81 11.11 29.12
N PHE A 84 -4.87 11.02 28.30
CA PHE A 84 -6.23 11.44 28.69
C PHE A 84 -6.76 10.64 29.89
N ILE A 85 -6.55 9.32 29.90
CA ILE A 85 -6.88 8.45 31.03
C ILE A 85 -6.14 8.88 32.30
N GLN A 86 -4.83 9.20 32.20
CA GLN A 86 -4.03 9.60 33.36
C GLN A 86 -4.44 10.94 33.97
N ILE A 87 -5.00 11.88 33.19
CA ILE A 87 -5.53 13.15 33.70
C ILE A 87 -6.99 13.05 34.17
N GLY A 88 -7.54 11.84 34.25
CA GLY A 88 -8.91 11.58 34.71
C GLY A 88 -9.99 11.87 33.67
N GLN A 89 -9.62 12.04 32.40
CA GLN A 89 -10.54 12.21 31.28
C GLN A 89 -10.57 10.94 30.44
N ASP A 90 -11.19 9.88 30.97
CA ASP A 90 -11.36 8.63 30.22
C ASP A 90 -12.19 8.89 28.96
N THR A 91 -11.57 8.70 27.79
CA THR A 91 -12.25 8.88 26.51
C THR A 91 -12.97 7.61 26.07
N GLY A 92 -12.96 6.54 26.87
CA GLY A 92 -13.64 5.29 26.55
C GLY A 92 -13.10 4.61 25.28
N GLY A 93 -11.87 4.94 24.86
CA GLY A 93 -11.27 4.40 23.64
C GLY A 93 -11.75 5.05 22.33
N TRP A 94 -12.54 6.14 22.39
CA TRP A 94 -13.07 6.80 21.19
C TRP A 94 -11.97 7.40 20.31
N ILE A 95 -10.85 7.86 20.90
CA ILE A 95 -9.72 8.41 20.13
C ILE A 95 -9.06 7.30 19.32
N ILE A 96 -8.74 6.17 19.96
CA ILE A 96 -8.17 5.00 19.25
C ILE A 96 -9.15 4.50 18.18
N LEU A 97 -10.44 4.37 18.51
CA LEU A 97 -11.45 3.91 17.57
C LEU A 97 -11.54 4.80 16.34
N GLY A 98 -11.61 6.13 16.51
CA GLY A 98 -11.73 7.08 15.42
C GLY A 98 -10.53 7.06 14.47
N VAL A 99 -9.31 7.16 15.03
CA VAL A 99 -8.08 7.19 14.22
C VAL A 99 -7.84 5.85 13.53
N THR A 100 -8.04 4.74 14.24
CA THR A 100 -7.82 3.41 13.67
C THR A 100 -8.85 3.11 12.57
N SER A 101 -10.11 3.51 12.76
CA SER A 101 -11.16 3.35 11.73
C SER A 101 -10.86 4.16 10.47
N PHE A 102 -10.28 5.36 10.60
CA PHE A 102 -9.84 6.15 9.45
C PHE A 102 -8.81 5.39 8.60
N PHE A 103 -7.78 4.82 9.23
CA PHE A 103 -6.80 4.00 8.52
C PHE A 103 -7.39 2.70 7.97
N LEU A 104 -8.36 2.10 8.67
CA LEU A 104 -9.04 0.89 8.21
C LEU A 104 -9.81 1.15 6.90
N VAL A 105 -10.51 2.27 6.80
CA VAL A 105 -11.17 2.68 5.56
C VAL A 105 -10.14 2.90 4.44
N ASN A 106 -8.99 3.50 4.75
CA ASN A 106 -7.92 3.70 3.76
C ASN A 106 -7.37 2.37 3.21
N GLU A 107 -7.14 1.37 4.06
CA GLU A 107 -6.74 0.02 3.61
C GLU A 107 -7.86 -0.65 2.81
N GLY A 108 -9.13 -0.47 3.22
CA GLY A 108 -10.29 -0.96 2.46
C GLY A 108 -10.37 -0.36 1.04
N LEU A 109 -10.12 0.94 0.88
CA LEU A 109 -10.04 1.60 -0.43
C LEU A 109 -8.89 1.07 -1.28
N SER A 110 -7.73 0.81 -0.67
CA SER A 110 -6.57 0.24 -1.37
C SER A 110 -6.83 -1.19 -1.86
N ILE A 111 -7.47 -2.03 -1.03
CA ILE A 111 -7.93 -3.38 -1.42
C ILE A 111 -8.91 -3.30 -2.58
N LEU A 112 -9.89 -2.39 -2.50
CA LEU A 112 -10.90 -2.22 -3.54
C LEU A 112 -10.26 -1.79 -4.87
N GLU A 113 -9.26 -0.91 -4.83
CA GLU A 113 -8.49 -0.51 -6.00
C GLU A 113 -7.73 -1.68 -6.62
N ASN A 114 -7.05 -2.48 -5.80
CA ASN A 114 -6.33 -3.66 -6.27
C ASN A 114 -7.30 -4.69 -6.89
N ALA A 115 -8.46 -4.90 -6.26
CA ALA A 115 -9.51 -5.78 -6.78
C ALA A 115 -10.09 -5.28 -8.12
N ALA A 116 -10.31 -3.97 -8.26
CA ALA A 116 -10.76 -3.36 -9.51
C ALA A 116 -9.80 -3.68 -10.66
N GLN A 117 -8.50 -3.54 -10.40
CA GLN A 117 -7.44 -3.78 -11.39
C GLN A 117 -7.22 -5.26 -11.68
N LEU A 118 -7.65 -6.15 -10.79
CA LEU A 118 -7.71 -7.59 -11.02
C LEU A 118 -8.94 -8.03 -11.83
N GLY A 119 -9.84 -7.10 -12.19
CA GLY A 119 -11.05 -7.38 -12.97
C GLY A 119 -12.26 -7.79 -12.14
N VAL A 120 -12.22 -7.59 -10.81
CA VAL A 120 -13.40 -7.80 -9.96
C VAL A 120 -14.44 -6.73 -10.31
N PRO A 121 -15.69 -7.11 -10.65
CA PRO A 121 -16.74 -6.16 -10.97
C PRO A 121 -17.12 -5.34 -9.73
N ILE A 122 -16.89 -4.04 -9.79
CA ILE A 122 -17.22 -3.09 -8.71
C ILE A 122 -18.33 -2.16 -9.19
N PRO A 123 -19.32 -1.81 -8.35
CA PRO A 123 -20.38 -0.89 -8.72
C PRO A 123 -19.83 0.47 -9.23
N PRO A 124 -20.45 1.07 -10.26
CA PRO A 124 -19.97 2.33 -10.86
C PRO A 124 -19.81 3.47 -9.85
N MET A 125 -20.70 3.54 -8.86
CA MET A 125 -20.65 4.54 -7.79
C MET A 125 -19.35 4.47 -6.98
N LEU A 126 -18.90 3.26 -6.66
CA LEU A 126 -17.65 3.03 -5.91
C LEU A 126 -16.42 3.33 -6.77
N TYR A 127 -16.44 2.93 -8.05
CA TYR A 127 -15.36 3.24 -8.98
C TYR A 127 -15.19 4.76 -9.17
N ASN A 128 -16.29 5.49 -9.37
CA ASN A 128 -16.26 6.95 -9.54
C ASN A 128 -15.79 7.68 -8.27
N ALA A 129 -16.20 7.20 -7.09
CA ALA A 129 -15.71 7.74 -5.83
C ALA A 129 -14.19 7.52 -5.69
N LEU A 130 -13.71 6.32 -6.03
CA LEU A 130 -12.29 5.98 -5.99
C LEU A 130 -11.47 6.81 -6.99
N GLU A 131 -11.99 7.02 -8.20
CA GLU A 131 -11.35 7.86 -9.22
C GLU A 131 -11.29 9.34 -8.79
N LYS A 132 -12.35 9.84 -8.15
CA LYS A 132 -12.38 11.20 -7.61
C LYS A 132 -11.36 11.38 -6.48
N LEU A 133 -11.25 10.40 -5.58
CA LEU A 133 -10.24 10.40 -4.51
C LEU A 133 -8.80 10.34 -5.06
N ASN A 134 -8.58 9.64 -6.17
CA ASN A 134 -7.29 9.62 -6.88
C ASN A 134 -6.92 10.97 -7.52
N LYS A 135 -7.91 11.78 -7.91
CA LYS A 135 -7.71 13.08 -8.55
C LYS A 135 -7.61 14.24 -7.56
N ASP A 136 -8.12 14.06 -6.34
CA ASP A 136 -8.09 15.08 -5.29
C ASP A 136 -6.70 15.13 -4.62
N PRO A 137 -5.98 16.27 -4.70
CA PRO A 137 -4.68 16.42 -4.04
C PRO A 137 -4.73 16.28 -2.51
N ALA A 138 -5.91 16.44 -1.89
CA ALA A 138 -6.11 16.19 -0.45
C ALA A 138 -6.46 14.72 -0.15
N GLY A 139 -6.91 13.94 -1.15
CA GLY A 139 -7.47 12.60 -0.99
C GLY A 139 -6.45 11.46 -1.08
N LYS A 140 -5.30 11.68 -1.71
CA LYS A 140 -4.23 10.68 -1.81
C LYS A 140 -2.90 11.37 -2.09
N GLU A 141 -2.03 11.45 -1.09
CA GLU A 141 -0.58 11.42 -1.32
C GLU A 141 -0.11 9.98 -1.66
N GLN A 142 -0.93 9.25 -2.43
CA GLN A 142 -0.41 8.32 -3.42
C GLN A 142 0.04 9.14 -4.63
N MET A 143 1.01 10.03 -4.41
CA MET A 143 2.11 10.03 -5.35
C MET A 143 2.63 8.58 -5.34
N VAL A 144 2.20 7.80 -6.35
CA VAL A 144 3.17 7.03 -7.13
C VAL A 144 4.41 7.90 -7.11
N ILE A 145 5.54 7.41 -6.61
CA ILE A 145 6.81 8.11 -6.81
C ILE A 145 6.92 8.19 -8.34
N ARG A 146 6.34 9.24 -8.96
CA ARG A 146 6.70 9.72 -10.25
C ARG A 146 8.11 10.15 -9.95
N ASP A 147 9.04 9.29 -10.34
CA ASP A 147 10.43 9.66 -10.34
C ASP A 147 10.48 11.10 -10.89
N LYS A 148 11.06 12.05 -10.16
CA LYS A 148 11.06 13.46 -10.58
C LYS A 148 11.71 13.62 -11.97
N THR A 149 12.42 12.60 -12.45
CA THR A 149 12.84 12.50 -13.85
C THR A 149 11.67 12.41 -14.83
N LEU A 150 10.58 11.69 -14.55
CA LEU A 150 9.39 11.55 -15.42
C LEU A 150 8.58 12.84 -15.59
N ASP A 151 8.74 13.82 -14.70
CA ASP A 151 8.20 15.18 -14.88
C ASP A 151 9.14 16.09 -15.70
N LYS A 152 10.44 15.77 -15.72
CA LYS A 152 11.43 16.43 -16.59
C LYS A 152 11.49 15.81 -17.98
N VAL A 153 11.01 14.58 -18.14
CA VAL A 153 11.00 13.88 -19.41
C VAL A 153 9.71 14.21 -20.14
N ASP A 154 9.83 14.97 -21.23
CA ASP A 154 8.72 15.29 -22.10
C ASP A 154 8.14 13.99 -22.70
N LYS A 155 6.94 13.63 -22.24
CA LYS A 155 6.22 12.43 -22.72
C LYS A 155 6.03 12.44 -24.23
N PHE A 156 5.92 13.63 -24.85
CA PHE A 156 5.81 13.75 -26.29
C PHE A 156 7.08 13.25 -26.99
N LYS A 157 8.25 13.68 -26.49
CA LYS A 157 9.55 13.28 -27.03
C LYS A 157 9.82 11.78 -26.87
N LEU A 158 9.45 11.17 -25.75
CA LEU A 158 9.57 9.72 -25.55
C LEU A 158 8.69 8.89 -26.49
N ILE A 159 7.47 9.35 -26.77
CA ILE A 159 6.56 8.67 -27.70
C ILE A 159 7.12 8.74 -29.11
N GLU A 160 7.69 9.88 -29.49
CA GLU A 160 8.34 10.08 -30.77
C GLU A 160 9.61 9.22 -30.92
N GLU A 161 10.48 9.19 -29.90
CA GLU A 161 11.66 8.32 -29.87
C GLU A 161 11.28 6.83 -29.93
N ASN A 162 10.24 6.40 -29.22
CA ASN A 162 9.77 5.01 -29.31
C ASN A 162 9.25 4.66 -30.70
N LYS A 163 8.46 5.54 -31.35
CA LYS A 163 8.00 5.31 -32.73
C LYS A 163 9.17 5.18 -33.71
N MET A 164 10.17 6.04 -33.56
CA MET A 164 11.38 6.01 -34.38
C MET A 164 12.19 4.73 -34.17
N LEU A 165 12.32 4.27 -32.92
CA LEU A 165 12.99 3.02 -32.59
C LEU A 165 12.25 1.80 -33.16
N GLN A 166 10.92 1.77 -33.06
CA GLN A 166 10.11 0.69 -33.66
C GLN A 166 10.29 0.64 -35.19
N HIS A 167 10.30 1.80 -35.86
CA HIS A 167 10.60 1.87 -37.29
C HIS A 167 12.01 1.39 -37.64
N GLN A 168 13.01 1.72 -36.81
CA GLN A 168 14.39 1.26 -37.03
C GLN A 168 14.56 -0.24 -36.78
N VAL A 169 13.85 -0.80 -35.79
CA VAL A 169 13.85 -2.23 -35.49
C VAL A 169 13.18 -2.99 -36.63
N ALA A 170 11.99 -2.57 -37.09
CA ALA A 170 11.31 -3.17 -38.23
C ALA A 170 12.19 -3.17 -39.50
N LYS A 171 12.84 -2.04 -39.80
CA LYS A 171 13.73 -1.95 -40.97
C LYS A 171 14.97 -2.85 -40.85
N LYS A 172 15.50 -3.06 -39.64
CA LYS A 172 16.61 -3.98 -39.37
C LYS A 172 16.20 -5.45 -39.46
N GLU A 173 14.95 -5.77 -39.18
CA GLU A 173 14.40 -7.11 -39.38
C GLU A 173 14.20 -7.38 -40.87
N GLU A 174 13.64 -6.44 -41.64
CA GLU A 174 13.52 -6.54 -43.09
C GLU A 174 14.87 -6.73 -43.80
N THR A 175 15.93 -6.01 -43.38
CA THR A 175 17.28 -6.18 -43.96
C THR A 175 18.01 -7.44 -43.51
N LYS A 176 17.54 -8.13 -42.47
CA LYS A 176 18.09 -9.44 -42.07
C LYS A 176 17.45 -10.62 -42.82
N ASP A 177 16.22 -10.46 -43.30
CA ASP A 177 15.53 -11.50 -44.08
C ASP A 177 15.91 -11.46 -45.59
N GLU A 178 16.54 -10.38 -46.06
CA GLU A 178 16.99 -10.22 -47.45
C GLU A 178 18.46 -10.62 -47.72
N GLY A 179 19.21 -11.10 -46.71
CA GLY A 179 20.64 -11.49 -46.82
C GLY A 179 20.91 -12.93 -46.40
#